data_AF-A0A916X6I3-F1
#
_entry.id   AF-A0A916X6I3-F1
#
_cell.length_a   1.000
_cell.length_b   1.000
_cell.length_c   1.000
_cell.angle_alpha   90.00
_cell.angle_beta   90.00
_cell.angle_gamma   90.00
#
_symmetry.space_group_name_H-M   'P 1'
#
loop_
_entity.id
_entity.type
_entity.pdbx_description
1 polymer ?
#
loop_
_entity_poly.entity_id
_entity_poly.type
_entity_poly.pdbx_seq_one_letter_code
_entity_poly.pdbx_strand_id
1 'polypeptide(L)'
;MTPGAAPQDQPSVAALRGSAATGGRAQAPAPAVGEAEGPTATWTLDLPDEDATLALARVIAEMLRPGDLVTLSGDLGSGKSTLARALVRTLAQDPSVEVPSPTFTLIQQYDTPAGSVVHADLYRISGPDDLLELGWEEATAGAIALVEWPERAQRPLARDRLDVMLRIAPDGASHRFAVMTGFGAWADRLAIARAIRSVLAQAGWHDAGRAHLQGDASTRAYERLTKPSGATAILMISPRRPDGPAIRRGKPYSAIAHLAESVHAFVAMANGLRALDISAPEIMGADLDAGVLLVEDLGDAGVVDDGVPLPARYEAAAHVLARLHAIELPHTLPVADGIDHVIPPYDLDALMIEVELLLDWYLPANSRALPALARSQFTAAWNEVLRPVVAAKPTWALRDYHSPNLIWLPDRAEAQRLGVIDFQDTVLGHPAYDAVSLFQDARVTVPADLELKLLSAYARARQAAEADFELPAFAQAYAVLGAQRATKLLGIFTRLDRRDGKPQYLKHLPRIEAYLRRDLAHPMLAPVKAWYETHLPRLLADDAG
;
A
#
# COMPACT_ATOMS: atom_id res chain seq x y z
N MET A 1 -7.80 70.41 9.53
CA MET A 1 -6.90 70.66 8.39
C MET A 1 -6.03 69.42 8.21
N THR A 2 -6.23 68.71 7.09
CA THR A 2 -5.35 67.70 6.41
C THR A 2 -4.67 66.56 7.21
N PRO A 3 -4.41 65.38 6.60
CA PRO A 3 -5.26 64.54 5.74
C PRO A 3 -5.08 63.01 6.00
N GLY A 4 -5.78 62.17 5.23
CA GLY A 4 -5.47 60.74 5.02
C GLY A 4 -6.65 59.83 5.37
N ALA A 5 -7.02 58.80 4.64
CA ALA A 5 -6.63 58.24 3.35
C ALA A 5 -7.80 57.32 2.95
N ALA A 6 -8.09 57.19 1.66
CA ALA A 6 -9.10 56.28 1.15
C ALA A 6 -8.66 54.81 1.31
N PRO A 7 -9.59 53.86 1.48
CA PRO A 7 -9.40 52.49 1.03
C PRO A 7 -10.16 52.22 -0.27
N GLN A 8 -9.50 51.43 -1.09
CA GLN A 8 -9.80 51.06 -2.46
C GLN A 8 -10.91 50.02 -2.56
N ASP A 9 -11.75 50.20 -3.56
CA ASP A 9 -12.71 49.24 -4.09
C ASP A 9 -12.03 47.98 -4.69
N GLN A 10 -12.64 46.84 -4.43
CA GLN A 10 -12.51 45.63 -5.25
C GLN A 10 -13.05 45.89 -6.67
N PRO A 11 -12.48 45.27 -7.72
CA PRO A 11 -13.25 44.98 -8.92
C PRO A 11 -13.43 43.48 -9.18
N SER A 12 -14.63 43.21 -9.64
CA SER A 12 -15.25 41.95 -9.99
C SER A 12 -14.59 41.20 -11.15
N VAL A 13 -14.75 39.89 -11.08
CA VAL A 13 -14.56 38.91 -12.15
C VAL A 13 -15.49 39.20 -13.34
N ALA A 14 -14.95 39.78 -14.42
CA ALA A 14 -15.35 39.52 -15.81
C ALA A 14 -14.59 40.45 -16.77
N ALA A 15 -13.76 39.84 -17.62
CA ALA A 15 -13.42 40.24 -18.99
C ALA A 15 -11.93 40.02 -19.25
N LEU A 16 -11.59 39.01 -20.05
CA LEU A 16 -10.46 38.99 -20.98
C LEU A 16 -10.66 37.77 -21.90
N ARG A 17 -11.51 37.94 -22.93
CA ARG A 17 -11.51 37.08 -24.12
C ARG A 17 -10.53 37.69 -25.11
N GLY A 18 -9.41 37.00 -25.34
CA GLY A 18 -8.39 37.36 -26.31
C GLY A 18 -7.96 36.15 -27.13
N SER A 19 -8.53 36.06 -28.33
CA SER A 19 -8.07 35.41 -29.56
C SER A 19 -6.80 34.54 -29.51
N ALA A 20 -6.94 33.23 -29.68
CA ALA A 20 -5.86 32.32 -30.07
C ALA A 20 -6.08 31.85 -31.52
N ALA A 21 -5.08 32.13 -32.36
CA ALA A 21 -5.02 31.81 -33.77
C ALA A 21 -4.94 30.29 -34.01
N THR A 22 -5.58 29.87 -35.09
CA THR A 22 -5.59 28.53 -35.67
C THR A 22 -4.20 28.10 -36.13
N GLY A 23 -3.59 27.16 -35.42
CA GLY A 23 -2.43 26.38 -35.85
C GLY A 23 -2.77 24.90 -35.76
N GLY A 24 -2.69 24.19 -36.88
CA GLY A 24 -3.17 22.81 -37.02
C GLY A 24 -2.49 21.83 -36.07
N ARG A 25 -3.27 21.25 -35.16
CA ARG A 25 -2.87 20.03 -34.45
C ARG A 25 -2.87 18.87 -35.45
N ALA A 26 -1.70 18.29 -35.68
CA ALA A 26 -1.60 17.00 -36.33
C ALA A 26 -2.41 15.99 -35.52
N GLN A 27 -3.42 15.41 -36.16
CA GLN A 27 -4.23 14.31 -35.63
C GLN A 27 -3.30 13.15 -35.27
N ALA A 28 -3.42 12.63 -34.05
CA ALA A 28 -2.81 11.36 -33.68
C ALA A 28 -3.30 10.27 -34.67
N PRO A 29 -2.41 9.41 -35.21
CA PRO A 29 -2.85 8.38 -36.12
C PRO A 29 -3.72 7.35 -35.38
N ALA A 30 -4.77 6.89 -36.06
CA ALA A 30 -5.66 5.84 -35.59
C ALA A 30 -4.89 4.53 -35.31
N PRO A 31 -5.30 3.72 -34.32
CA PRO A 31 -4.64 2.47 -33.98
C PRO A 31 -4.74 1.49 -35.15
N ALA A 32 -3.61 0.94 -35.58
CA ALA A 32 -3.58 -0.08 -36.62
C ALA A 32 -3.69 -1.49 -36.02
N VAL A 33 -4.78 -2.17 -36.40
CA VAL A 33 -5.07 -3.62 -36.40
C VAL A 33 -5.08 -4.33 -35.04
N GLY A 34 -6.31 -4.54 -34.55
CA GLY A 34 -6.66 -5.42 -33.45
C GLY A 34 -6.95 -4.66 -32.16
N GLU A 35 -8.17 -4.14 -32.01
CA GLU A 35 -8.64 -3.56 -30.75
C GLU A 35 -8.45 -4.58 -29.62
N ALA A 36 -7.44 -4.36 -28.78
CA ALA A 36 -7.34 -5.03 -27.51
C ALA A 36 -8.45 -4.45 -26.63
N GLU A 37 -9.53 -5.20 -26.39
CA GLU A 37 -10.64 -4.86 -25.49
C GLU A 37 -10.23 -4.79 -23.99
N GLY A 38 -9.03 -4.29 -23.69
CA GLY A 38 -8.44 -4.26 -22.36
C GLY A 38 -7.93 -2.87 -21.95
N PRO A 39 -7.55 -2.70 -20.67
CA PRO A 39 -6.98 -1.45 -20.19
C PRO A 39 -5.70 -1.10 -20.96
N THR A 40 -5.51 0.20 -21.24
CA THR A 40 -4.34 0.73 -21.93
C THR A 40 -3.81 1.96 -21.21
N ALA A 41 -2.49 2.11 -21.19
CA ALA A 41 -1.82 3.32 -20.70
C ALA A 41 -0.73 3.74 -21.69
N THR A 42 -0.56 5.05 -21.89
CA THR A 42 0.45 5.59 -22.81
C THR A 42 1.37 6.57 -22.11
N TRP A 43 2.65 6.51 -22.44
CA TRP A 43 3.68 7.41 -21.95
C TRP A 43 4.65 7.80 -23.07
N THR A 44 4.69 9.10 -23.39
CA THR A 44 5.61 9.68 -24.36
C THR A 44 6.83 10.29 -23.66
N LEU A 45 8.00 10.06 -24.24
CA LEU A 45 9.29 10.56 -23.75
C LEU A 45 10.14 11.12 -24.88
N ASP A 46 10.71 12.29 -24.65
CA ASP A 46 11.75 12.86 -25.52
C ASP A 46 13.08 12.15 -25.28
N LEU A 47 13.77 11.84 -26.38
CA LEU A 47 15.07 11.18 -26.42
C LEU A 47 16.02 12.08 -27.26
N PRO A 48 16.57 13.15 -26.66
CA PRO A 48 17.42 14.10 -27.38
C PRO A 48 18.75 13.50 -27.86
N ASP A 49 19.21 12.43 -27.20
CA ASP A 49 20.49 11.78 -27.45
C ASP A 49 20.45 10.27 -27.15
N GLU A 50 21.59 9.59 -27.37
CA GLU A 50 21.74 8.16 -27.09
C GLU A 50 21.65 7.86 -25.59
N ASP A 51 22.17 8.74 -24.73
CA ASP A 51 22.12 8.57 -23.27
C ASP A 51 20.68 8.54 -22.74
N ALA A 52 19.79 9.34 -23.31
CA ALA A 52 18.35 9.29 -23.03
C ALA A 52 17.73 7.94 -23.45
N THR A 53 18.20 7.36 -24.56
CA THR A 53 17.77 6.01 -24.99
C THR A 53 18.27 4.93 -24.02
N LEU A 54 19.51 5.05 -23.53
CA LEU A 54 20.04 4.16 -22.49
C LEU A 54 19.28 4.32 -21.16
N ALA A 55 18.89 5.54 -20.80
CA ALA A 55 18.07 5.81 -19.63
C ALA A 55 16.66 5.18 -19.75
N LEU A 56 16.05 5.26 -20.94
CA LEU A 56 14.80 4.58 -21.23
C LEU A 56 14.93 3.06 -21.07
N ALA A 57 16.05 2.47 -21.53
CA ALA A 57 16.32 1.05 -21.35
C ALA A 57 16.34 0.66 -19.87
N ARG A 58 16.97 1.46 -19.01
CA ARG A 58 16.98 1.22 -17.55
C ARG A 58 15.59 1.29 -16.94
N VAL A 59 14.78 2.29 -17.33
CA VAL A 59 13.38 2.40 -16.88
C VAL A 59 12.56 1.17 -17.26
N ILE A 60 12.71 0.68 -18.50
CA ILE A 60 12.01 -0.52 -18.94
C ILE A 60 12.51 -1.76 -18.18
N ALA A 61 13.83 -1.90 -17.99
CA ALA A 61 14.43 -3.02 -17.27
C ALA A 61 13.89 -3.16 -15.83
N GLU A 62 13.71 -2.06 -15.12
CA GLU A 62 13.16 -2.05 -13.76
C GLU A 62 11.72 -2.58 -13.67
N MET A 63 10.95 -2.54 -14.77
CA MET A 63 9.57 -3.02 -14.82
C MET A 63 9.44 -4.49 -15.25
N LEU A 64 10.49 -5.07 -15.86
CA LEU A 64 10.43 -6.37 -16.52
C LEU A 64 10.43 -7.55 -15.53
N ARG A 65 9.67 -8.57 -15.88
CA ARG A 65 9.56 -9.85 -15.17
C ARG A 65 9.61 -11.01 -16.18
N PRO A 66 10.06 -12.21 -15.77
CA PRO A 66 9.94 -13.41 -16.60
C PRO A 66 8.53 -13.59 -17.16
N GLY A 67 8.42 -13.86 -18.47
CA GLY A 67 7.16 -13.98 -19.20
C GLY A 67 6.63 -12.68 -19.82
N ASP A 68 7.27 -11.53 -19.58
CA ASP A 68 6.86 -10.27 -20.19
C ASP A 68 7.27 -10.16 -21.67
N LEU A 69 6.43 -9.47 -22.45
CA LEU A 69 6.69 -9.12 -23.85
C LEU A 69 6.87 -7.61 -24.02
N VAL A 70 7.99 -7.22 -24.63
CA VAL A 70 8.27 -5.86 -25.11
C VAL A 70 8.40 -5.88 -26.62
N THR A 71 7.66 -5.02 -27.31
CA THR A 71 7.77 -4.87 -28.77
C THR A 71 8.38 -3.52 -29.13
N LEU A 72 9.25 -3.52 -30.15
CA LEU A 72 9.97 -2.35 -30.62
C LEU A 72 9.58 -2.07 -32.08
N SER A 73 8.90 -0.95 -32.31
CA SER A 73 8.45 -0.52 -33.64
C SER A 73 9.01 0.86 -34.00
N GLY A 74 8.97 1.20 -35.29
CA GLY A 74 9.38 2.51 -35.80
C GLY A 74 10.30 2.44 -37.01
N ASP A 75 10.67 3.60 -37.54
CA ASP A 75 11.40 3.73 -38.80
C ASP A 75 12.78 3.04 -38.80
N LEU A 76 13.31 2.75 -39.99
CA LEU A 76 14.69 2.27 -40.10
C LEU A 76 15.65 3.32 -39.53
N GLY A 77 16.57 2.90 -38.65
CA GLY A 77 17.49 3.81 -37.96
C GLY A 77 16.90 4.51 -36.72
N SER A 78 15.64 4.24 -36.35
CA SER A 78 14.98 4.83 -35.17
C SER A 78 15.59 4.41 -33.82
N GLY A 79 16.52 3.45 -33.80
CA GLY A 79 17.30 3.07 -32.61
C GLY A 79 16.77 1.86 -31.86
N LYS A 80 15.88 1.07 -32.47
CA LYS A 80 15.33 -0.18 -31.90
C LYS A 80 16.44 -1.09 -31.36
N SER A 81 17.41 -1.47 -32.19
CA SER A 81 18.50 -2.35 -31.75
C SER A 81 19.44 -1.70 -30.71
N THR A 82 19.54 -0.37 -30.68
CA THR A 82 20.28 0.35 -29.61
C THR A 82 19.55 0.20 -28.27
N LEU A 83 18.23 0.45 -28.25
CA LEU A 83 17.41 0.26 -27.08
C LEU A 83 17.41 -1.22 -26.62
N ALA A 84 17.30 -2.16 -27.56
CA ALA A 84 17.32 -3.58 -27.27
C ALA A 84 18.61 -4.03 -26.61
N ARG A 85 19.75 -3.64 -27.19
CA ARG A 85 21.08 -3.91 -26.62
C ARG A 85 21.24 -3.32 -25.23
N ALA A 86 20.82 -2.07 -25.05
CA ALA A 86 20.90 -1.41 -23.75
C ALA A 86 20.05 -2.12 -22.69
N LEU A 87 18.86 -2.60 -23.08
CA LEU A 87 17.95 -3.32 -22.21
C LEU A 87 18.55 -4.67 -21.77
N VAL A 88 19.02 -5.48 -22.73
CA VAL A 88 19.66 -6.78 -22.43
C VAL A 88 20.88 -6.60 -21.53
N ARG A 89 21.75 -5.62 -21.81
CA ARG A 89 22.92 -5.32 -20.96
C ARG A 89 22.54 -4.90 -19.54
N THR A 90 21.46 -4.13 -19.41
CA THR A 90 20.95 -3.73 -18.09
C THR A 90 20.44 -4.93 -17.31
N LEU A 91 19.66 -5.81 -17.96
CA LEU A 91 19.17 -7.05 -17.34
C LEU A 91 20.31 -8.01 -16.98
N ALA A 92 21.33 -8.12 -17.83
CA ALA A 92 22.54 -8.90 -17.61
C ALA A 92 23.44 -8.33 -16.51
N GLN A 93 23.25 -7.07 -16.11
CA GLN A 93 24.14 -6.32 -15.21
C GLN A 93 25.59 -6.28 -15.69
N ASP A 94 25.79 -6.36 -17.01
CA ASP A 94 27.10 -6.38 -17.64
C ASP A 94 27.06 -5.54 -18.94
N PRO A 95 27.70 -4.36 -18.97
CA PRO A 95 27.73 -3.50 -20.14
C PRO A 95 28.57 -4.06 -21.28
N SER A 96 29.42 -5.07 -21.02
CA SER A 96 30.33 -5.67 -22.00
C SER A 96 29.69 -6.79 -22.82
N VAL A 97 28.52 -7.31 -22.39
CA VAL A 97 27.80 -8.36 -23.12
C VAL A 97 27.58 -7.94 -24.58
N GLU A 98 27.93 -8.85 -25.48
CA GLU A 98 27.67 -8.70 -26.90
C GLU A 98 26.19 -9.01 -27.18
N VAL A 99 25.47 -7.98 -27.64
CA VAL A 99 24.07 -8.09 -28.07
C VAL A 99 23.99 -7.62 -29.51
N PRO A 100 24.39 -8.47 -30.48
CA PRO A 100 24.25 -8.16 -31.89
C PRO A 100 22.76 -8.13 -32.27
N SER A 101 22.40 -7.37 -33.31
CA SER A 101 21.04 -7.41 -33.83
C SER A 101 20.78 -8.79 -34.45
N PRO A 102 19.75 -9.55 -34.01
CA PRO A 102 19.47 -10.89 -34.51
C PRO A 102 18.84 -10.87 -35.91
N THR A 103 19.15 -9.90 -36.77
CA THR A 103 18.52 -9.75 -38.09
C THR A 103 18.74 -10.95 -39.03
N PHE A 104 19.83 -11.72 -38.83
CA PHE A 104 20.11 -12.95 -39.59
C PHE A 104 19.81 -14.23 -38.81
N THR A 105 20.04 -14.25 -37.50
CA THR A 105 19.73 -15.41 -36.64
C THR A 105 18.25 -15.48 -36.26
N LEU A 106 17.52 -14.38 -36.47
CA LEU A 106 16.12 -14.08 -36.14
C LEU A 106 15.79 -14.11 -34.64
N ILE A 107 16.43 -14.99 -33.88
CA ILE A 107 16.30 -15.11 -32.43
C ILE A 107 17.69 -15.24 -31.81
N GLN A 108 17.91 -14.60 -30.67
CA GLN A 108 19.01 -14.86 -29.75
C GLN A 108 18.50 -14.93 -28.31
N GLN A 109 19.18 -15.75 -27.50
CA GLN A 109 18.85 -15.97 -26.10
C GLN A 109 20.02 -15.51 -25.23
N TYR A 110 19.68 -14.89 -24.11
CA TYR A 110 20.64 -14.42 -23.12
C TYR A 110 20.19 -14.87 -21.73
N ASP A 111 21.11 -15.47 -20.98
CA ASP A 111 20.88 -15.77 -19.57
C ASP A 111 21.29 -14.55 -18.73
N THR A 112 20.34 -14.03 -17.96
CA THR A 112 20.56 -12.85 -17.11
C THR A 112 20.13 -13.13 -15.67
N PRO A 113 20.61 -12.35 -14.68
CA PRO A 113 20.08 -12.42 -13.32
C PRO A 113 18.56 -12.22 -13.22
N ALA A 114 17.94 -11.52 -14.18
CA ALA A 114 16.49 -11.31 -14.26
C ALA A 114 15.72 -12.48 -14.91
N GLY A 115 16.41 -13.51 -15.39
CA GLY A 115 15.85 -14.63 -16.14
C GLY A 115 16.36 -14.72 -17.58
N SER A 116 15.86 -15.69 -18.33
CA SER A 116 16.17 -15.82 -19.76
C SER A 116 15.54 -14.68 -20.54
N VAL A 117 16.29 -14.09 -21.47
CA VAL A 117 15.83 -13.03 -22.38
C VAL A 117 15.91 -13.55 -23.80
N VAL A 118 14.81 -13.48 -24.53
CA VAL A 118 14.72 -13.78 -25.96
C VAL A 118 14.66 -12.47 -26.72
N HIS A 119 15.68 -12.18 -27.51
CA HIS A 119 15.69 -11.06 -28.45
C HIS A 119 15.40 -11.59 -29.85
N ALA A 120 14.28 -11.17 -30.43
CA ALA A 120 13.87 -11.54 -31.78
C ALA A 120 13.80 -10.32 -32.70
N ASP A 121 14.19 -10.51 -33.96
CA ASP A 121 14.03 -9.54 -35.05
C ASP A 121 13.20 -10.18 -36.16
N LEU A 122 11.95 -9.72 -36.30
CA LEU A 122 10.97 -10.29 -37.22
C LEU A 122 11.02 -9.64 -38.61
N TYR A 123 12.00 -8.79 -38.91
CA TYR A 123 12.04 -8.05 -40.17
C TYR A 123 11.93 -8.94 -41.43
N ARG A 124 12.41 -10.19 -41.34
CA ARG A 124 12.48 -11.14 -42.47
C ARG A 124 11.39 -12.20 -42.51
N ILE A 125 10.52 -12.29 -41.50
CA ILE A 125 9.41 -13.24 -41.56
C ILE A 125 8.31 -12.69 -42.48
N SER A 126 7.62 -13.59 -43.15
CA SER A 126 6.53 -13.29 -44.08
C SER A 126 5.15 -13.45 -43.46
N GLY A 127 5.05 -14.09 -42.29
CA GLY A 127 3.78 -14.29 -41.59
C GLY A 127 3.87 -15.17 -40.35
N PRO A 128 2.72 -15.56 -39.77
CA PRO A 128 2.65 -16.32 -38.52
C PRO A 128 3.18 -17.76 -38.61
N ASP A 129 3.19 -18.38 -39.79
CA ASP A 129 3.72 -19.75 -39.96
C ASP A 129 5.23 -19.80 -39.75
N ASP A 130 5.97 -18.79 -40.24
CA ASP A 130 7.41 -18.65 -40.01
C ASP A 130 7.75 -18.56 -38.50
N LEU A 131 6.88 -17.96 -37.68
CA LEU A 131 7.08 -17.90 -36.22
C LEU A 131 6.98 -19.28 -35.55
N LEU A 132 6.11 -20.15 -36.07
CA LEU A 132 6.00 -21.53 -35.58
C LEU A 132 7.27 -22.31 -35.93
N GLU A 133 7.77 -22.16 -37.15
CA GLU A 133 9.01 -22.80 -37.60
C GLU A 133 10.24 -22.34 -36.80
N LEU A 134 10.24 -21.09 -36.33
CA LEU A 134 11.30 -20.54 -35.47
C LEU A 134 11.27 -21.06 -34.02
N GLY A 135 10.28 -21.88 -33.64
CA GLY A 135 10.14 -22.38 -32.27
C GLY A 135 9.80 -21.29 -31.26
N TRP A 136 9.09 -20.24 -31.70
CA TRP A 136 8.78 -19.05 -30.87
C TRP A 136 8.15 -19.39 -29.52
N GLU A 137 7.17 -20.31 -29.50
CA GLU A 137 6.46 -20.67 -28.27
C GLU A 137 7.38 -21.34 -27.25
N GLU A 138 8.28 -22.22 -27.69
CA GLU A 138 9.25 -22.88 -26.83
C GLU A 138 10.31 -21.89 -26.34
N ALA A 139 10.83 -21.05 -27.24
CA ALA A 139 11.85 -20.07 -26.89
C ALA A 139 11.36 -19.06 -25.86
N THR A 140 10.12 -18.59 -25.98
CA THR A 140 9.56 -17.53 -25.12
C THR A 140 8.86 -18.05 -23.86
N ALA A 141 8.78 -19.36 -23.66
CA ALA A 141 8.14 -19.96 -22.50
C ALA A 141 8.80 -19.50 -21.19
N GLY A 142 8.15 -18.56 -20.50
CA GLY A 142 8.64 -17.98 -19.24
C GLY A 142 9.82 -17.01 -19.38
N ALA A 143 10.27 -16.72 -20.60
CA ALA A 143 11.35 -15.77 -20.86
C ALA A 143 10.83 -14.33 -20.98
N ILE A 144 11.72 -13.36 -20.81
CA ILE A 144 11.45 -11.97 -21.22
C ILE A 144 11.63 -11.91 -22.74
N ALA A 145 10.57 -11.62 -23.47
CA ALA A 145 10.60 -11.52 -24.92
C ALA A 145 10.75 -10.06 -25.37
N LEU A 146 11.75 -9.79 -26.20
CA LEU A 146 12.02 -8.50 -26.81
C LEU A 146 11.96 -8.64 -28.33
N VAL A 147 11.00 -7.98 -28.96
CA VAL A 147 10.69 -8.21 -30.38
C VAL A 147 10.82 -6.94 -31.19
N GLU A 148 11.76 -6.91 -32.12
CA GLU A 148 11.82 -5.88 -33.16
C GLU A 148 10.91 -6.24 -34.34
N TRP A 149 10.27 -5.22 -34.91
CA TRP A 149 9.33 -5.34 -36.05
C TRP A 149 8.13 -6.26 -35.78
N PRO A 150 7.41 -6.10 -34.64
CA PRO A 150 6.29 -6.96 -34.26
C PRO A 150 5.18 -7.03 -35.33
N GLU A 151 5.02 -5.99 -36.14
CA GLU A 151 4.02 -5.92 -37.21
C GLU A 151 4.15 -7.03 -38.25
N ARG A 152 5.35 -7.61 -38.42
CA ARG A 152 5.61 -8.72 -39.35
C ARG A 152 4.93 -10.02 -38.93
N ALA A 153 4.59 -10.15 -37.64
CA ALA A 153 3.80 -11.27 -37.13
C ALA A 153 2.34 -11.25 -37.63
N GLN A 154 1.85 -10.11 -38.14
CA GLN A 154 0.48 -9.89 -38.65
C GLN A 154 -0.66 -10.19 -37.65
N ARG A 155 -0.33 -10.46 -36.39
CA ARG A 155 -1.24 -10.62 -35.27
C ARG A 155 -0.56 -10.14 -33.98
N PRO A 156 -1.30 -9.69 -32.96
CA PRO A 156 -0.73 -9.44 -31.64
C PRO A 156 -0.05 -10.69 -31.10
N LEU A 157 1.21 -10.55 -30.66
CA LEU A 157 2.00 -11.65 -30.10
C LEU A 157 1.53 -12.05 -28.69
N ALA A 158 0.99 -11.10 -27.93
CA ALA A 158 0.35 -11.34 -26.63
C ALA A 158 -0.69 -10.25 -26.32
N ARG A 159 -1.64 -10.59 -25.43
CA ARG A 159 -2.62 -9.63 -24.88
C ARG A 159 -1.95 -8.66 -23.91
N ASP A 160 -1.17 -9.18 -22.96
CA ASP A 160 -0.37 -8.40 -22.03
C ASP A 160 1.00 -8.11 -22.65
N ARG A 161 1.30 -6.84 -22.94
CA ARG A 161 2.58 -6.44 -23.54
C ARG A 161 2.86 -4.94 -23.38
N LEU A 162 4.13 -4.58 -23.54
CA LEU A 162 4.57 -3.20 -23.70
C LEU A 162 4.98 -2.95 -25.15
N ASP A 163 4.27 -2.06 -25.85
CA ASP A 163 4.66 -1.61 -27.17
C ASP A 163 5.47 -0.31 -27.06
N VAL A 164 6.69 -0.31 -27.60
CA VAL A 164 7.59 0.85 -27.63
C VAL A 164 7.79 1.29 -29.08
N MET A 165 7.19 2.41 -29.44
CA MET A 165 7.35 3.01 -30.76
C MET A 165 8.40 4.12 -30.71
N LEU A 166 9.48 3.96 -31.48
CA LEU A 166 10.56 4.94 -31.62
C LEU A 166 10.39 5.74 -32.92
N ARG A 167 10.32 7.06 -32.82
CA ARG A 167 10.17 7.96 -33.98
C ARG A 167 11.28 8.99 -34.02
N ILE A 168 11.73 9.30 -35.23
CA ILE A 168 12.67 10.40 -35.48
C ILE A 168 11.83 11.69 -35.55
N ALA A 169 12.24 12.70 -34.79
CA ALA A 169 11.54 13.97 -34.75
C ALA A 169 11.75 14.74 -36.08
N PRO A 170 10.74 15.48 -36.57
CA PRO A 170 10.85 16.21 -37.84
C PRO A 170 11.89 17.33 -37.84
N ASP A 171 12.30 17.80 -36.66
CA ASP A 171 13.12 18.99 -36.42
C ASP A 171 14.64 18.72 -36.35
N GLY A 172 15.10 17.48 -36.49
CA GLY A 172 16.52 17.16 -36.60
C GLY A 172 16.82 15.65 -36.65
N ALA A 173 17.89 15.27 -37.36
CA ALA A 173 18.23 13.86 -37.61
C ALA A 173 18.63 13.04 -36.36
N SER A 174 18.93 13.69 -35.22
CA SER A 174 19.33 13.04 -33.96
C SER A 174 18.23 12.99 -32.91
N HIS A 175 17.25 13.90 -32.96
CA HIS A 175 16.20 13.99 -31.95
C HIS A 175 15.16 12.89 -32.18
N ARG A 176 14.84 12.14 -31.12
CA ARG A 176 13.89 11.02 -31.17
C ARG A 176 12.86 11.19 -30.07
N PHE A 177 11.73 10.52 -30.22
CA PHE A 177 10.80 10.31 -29.12
C PHE A 177 10.34 8.87 -29.07
N ALA A 178 10.09 8.38 -27.87
CA ALA A 178 9.48 7.09 -27.61
C ALA A 178 8.03 7.26 -27.18
N VAL A 179 7.14 6.46 -27.74
CA VAL A 179 5.77 6.29 -27.25
C VAL A 179 5.64 4.87 -26.73
N MET A 180 5.55 4.73 -25.41
CA MET A 180 5.29 3.46 -24.75
C MET A 180 3.79 3.29 -24.55
N THR A 181 3.25 2.13 -24.92
CA THR A 181 1.85 1.77 -24.68
C THR A 181 1.79 0.41 -24.00
N GLY A 182 1.30 0.39 -22.76
CA GLY A 182 1.08 -0.84 -22.01
C GLY A 182 -0.32 -1.37 -22.24
N PHE A 183 -0.44 -2.67 -22.49
CA PHE A 183 -1.72 -3.38 -22.68
C PHE A 183 -1.94 -4.39 -21.56
N GLY A 184 -3.19 -4.51 -21.09
CA GLY A 184 -3.55 -5.47 -20.06
C GLY A 184 -2.76 -5.24 -18.77
N ALA A 185 -2.09 -6.25 -18.23
CA ALA A 185 -1.27 -6.14 -17.01
C ALA A 185 -0.10 -5.13 -17.12
N TRP A 186 0.28 -4.72 -18.34
CA TRP A 186 1.28 -3.68 -18.56
C TRP A 186 0.73 -2.25 -18.44
N ALA A 187 -0.58 -2.05 -18.60
CA ALA A 187 -1.18 -0.72 -18.50
C ALA A 187 -0.95 -0.10 -17.11
N ASP A 188 -1.28 -0.83 -16.06
CA ASP A 188 -1.10 -0.38 -14.67
C ASP A 188 0.39 -0.22 -14.33
N ARG A 189 1.24 -1.16 -14.76
CA ARG A 189 2.69 -1.09 -14.53
C ARG A 189 3.31 0.16 -15.16
N LEU A 190 2.93 0.48 -16.40
CA LEU A 190 3.42 1.66 -17.10
C LEU A 190 2.89 2.95 -16.46
N ALA A 191 1.62 2.97 -16.04
CA ALA A 191 1.03 4.11 -15.35
C ALA A 191 1.75 4.40 -14.02
N ILE A 192 2.03 3.37 -13.22
CA ILE A 192 2.78 3.47 -11.97
C ILE A 192 4.20 3.98 -12.22
N ALA A 193 4.93 3.42 -13.19
CA ALA A 193 6.29 3.87 -13.49
C ALA A 193 6.35 5.34 -13.94
N ARG A 194 5.38 5.76 -14.77
CA ARG A 194 5.21 7.17 -15.17
C ARG A 194 4.95 8.05 -13.96
N ALA A 195 4.04 7.64 -13.07
CA ALA A 195 3.69 8.36 -11.86
C ALA A 195 4.90 8.51 -10.92
N ILE A 196 5.65 7.44 -10.66
CA ILE A 196 6.88 7.47 -9.86
C ILE A 196 7.85 8.51 -10.43
N ARG A 197 8.17 8.45 -11.73
CA ARG A 197 9.09 9.43 -12.33
C ARG A 197 8.59 10.86 -12.20
N SER A 198 7.29 11.09 -12.42
CA SER A 198 6.68 12.41 -12.30
C SER A 198 6.76 12.95 -10.87
N VAL A 199 6.34 12.15 -9.89
CA VAL A 199 6.35 12.50 -8.46
C VAL A 199 7.78 12.79 -7.99
N LEU A 200 8.74 11.93 -8.33
CA LEU A 200 10.14 12.15 -7.96
C LEU A 200 10.74 13.38 -8.64
N ALA A 201 10.43 13.64 -9.91
CA ALA A 201 10.92 14.84 -10.58
C ALA A 201 10.37 16.13 -9.96
N GLN A 202 9.04 16.18 -9.72
CA GLN A 202 8.37 17.35 -9.15
C GLN A 202 8.82 17.63 -7.71
N ALA A 203 9.02 16.59 -6.91
CA ALA A 203 9.51 16.73 -5.53
C ALA A 203 11.05 16.92 -5.45
N GLY A 204 11.77 16.85 -6.56
CA GLY A 204 13.23 16.99 -6.60
C GLY A 204 13.99 15.80 -5.99
N TRP A 205 13.49 14.58 -6.19
CA TRP A 205 14.04 13.28 -5.73
C TRP A 205 14.43 12.33 -6.88
N HIS A 206 14.51 12.84 -8.11
CA HIS A 206 14.81 12.04 -9.31
C HIS A 206 16.24 11.46 -9.34
N ASP A 207 17.15 12.02 -8.56
CA ASP A 207 18.56 11.61 -8.43
C ASP A 207 18.82 10.68 -7.24
N ALA A 208 17.78 10.36 -6.44
CA ALA A 208 17.92 9.52 -5.26
C ALA A 208 18.09 8.04 -5.63
N GLY A 209 18.99 7.35 -4.94
CA GLY A 209 19.07 5.89 -4.97
C GLY A 209 17.85 5.28 -4.29
N ARG A 210 17.33 4.17 -4.84
CA ARG A 210 16.12 3.48 -4.35
C ARG A 210 16.48 2.10 -3.81
N ALA A 211 16.03 1.79 -2.60
CA ALA A 211 16.20 0.48 -1.97
C ALA A 211 14.86 -0.05 -1.46
N HIS A 212 14.48 -1.27 -1.85
CA HIS A 212 13.24 -1.87 -1.40
C HIS A 212 13.25 -2.15 0.11
N LEU A 213 12.16 -1.80 0.79
CA LEU A 213 11.95 -2.14 2.19
C LEU A 213 11.13 -3.43 2.27
N GLN A 214 11.63 -4.44 2.99
CA GLN A 214 10.86 -5.66 3.23
C GLN A 214 9.64 -5.32 4.10
N GLY A 215 8.45 -5.36 3.50
CA GLY A 215 7.18 -5.16 4.20
C GLY A 215 6.73 -6.42 4.95
N ASP A 216 6.26 -6.25 6.19
CA ASP A 216 5.66 -7.33 6.96
C ASP A 216 4.24 -7.59 6.46
N ALA A 217 4.11 -8.50 5.51
CA ALA A 217 2.85 -8.98 4.94
C ALA A 217 1.93 -7.97 4.22
N SER A 218 2.28 -6.68 4.22
CA SER A 218 1.61 -5.70 3.39
C SER A 218 1.83 -6.03 1.93
N THR A 219 0.76 -5.84 1.20
CA THR A 219 0.74 -5.95 -0.23
C THR A 219 1.16 -4.64 -0.91
N ARG A 220 1.40 -3.57 -0.15
CA ARG A 220 1.94 -2.29 -0.61
C ARG A 220 3.46 -2.44 -0.73
N ALA A 221 4.06 -1.80 -1.73
CA ALA A 221 5.51 -1.76 -1.85
C ALA A 221 6.04 -0.44 -1.28
N TYR A 222 7.12 -0.52 -0.51
CA TYR A 222 7.81 0.63 0.03
C TYR A 222 9.27 0.60 -0.40
N GLU A 223 9.82 1.75 -0.74
CA GLU A 223 11.23 1.91 -1.06
C GLU A 223 11.78 3.10 -0.29
N ARG A 224 12.95 2.93 0.32
CA ARG A 224 13.70 4.04 0.90
C ARG A 224 14.52 4.70 -0.20
N LEU A 225 14.34 6.00 -0.33
CA LEU A 225 15.09 6.86 -1.22
C LEU A 225 16.19 7.53 -0.43
N THR A 226 17.39 7.59 -1.00
CA THR A 226 18.54 8.29 -0.40
C THR A 226 19.19 9.20 -1.44
N LYS A 227 19.17 10.51 -1.18
CA LYS A 227 19.88 11.50 -2.00
C LYS A 227 21.39 11.42 -1.80
N PRO A 228 22.20 11.92 -2.76
CA PRO A 228 23.64 12.08 -2.56
C PRO A 228 24.01 12.93 -1.33
N SER A 229 23.12 13.84 -0.90
CA SER A 229 23.29 14.63 0.32
C SER A 229 23.10 13.84 1.62
N GLY A 230 22.58 12.62 1.55
CA GLY A 230 22.20 11.79 2.69
C GLY A 230 20.75 11.97 3.16
N ALA A 231 19.97 12.89 2.57
CA ALA A 231 18.55 13.04 2.89
C ALA A 231 17.75 11.79 2.46
N THR A 232 16.79 11.37 3.28
CA THR A 232 15.96 10.19 3.01
C THR A 232 14.47 10.51 2.90
N ALA A 233 13.76 9.68 2.14
CA ALA A 233 12.31 9.70 1.97
C ALA A 233 11.80 8.28 1.68
N ILE A 234 10.50 8.04 1.82
CA ILE A 234 9.87 6.77 1.50
C ILE A 234 8.97 6.93 0.27
N LEU A 235 9.21 6.12 -0.75
CA LEU A 235 8.29 5.95 -1.87
C LEU A 235 7.33 4.81 -1.53
N MET A 236 6.04 5.13 -1.47
CA MET A 236 4.95 4.19 -1.26
C MET A 236 4.24 3.95 -2.59
N ILE A 237 4.12 2.68 -2.97
CA ILE A 237 3.41 2.23 -4.17
C ILE A 237 2.27 1.32 -3.72
N SER A 238 1.06 1.86 -3.78
CA SER A 238 -0.18 1.22 -3.35
C SER A 238 -1.31 1.53 -4.33
N PRO A 239 -1.25 1.01 -5.57
CA PRO A 239 -2.32 1.18 -6.54
C PRO A 239 -3.65 0.64 -6.00
N ARG A 240 -4.75 1.24 -6.47
CA ARG A 240 -6.09 0.80 -6.10
C ARG A 240 -6.28 -0.67 -6.48
N ARG A 241 -6.96 -1.42 -5.63
CA ARG A 241 -7.15 -2.85 -5.86
C ARG A 241 -8.54 -3.22 -6.31
N PRO A 242 -8.64 -4.28 -7.13
CA PRO A 242 -9.93 -4.91 -7.35
C PRO A 242 -10.45 -5.51 -6.05
N ASP A 243 -11.77 -5.49 -5.90
CA ASP A 243 -12.46 -6.16 -4.81
C ASP A 243 -12.09 -7.65 -4.76
N GLY A 244 -11.88 -8.16 -3.54
CA GLY A 244 -11.77 -9.60 -3.32
C GLY A 244 -13.06 -10.34 -3.67
N PRO A 245 -13.09 -11.68 -3.60
CA PRO A 245 -14.33 -12.41 -3.77
C PRO A 245 -15.35 -12.01 -2.70
N ALA A 246 -16.61 -11.91 -3.10
CA ALA A 246 -17.70 -11.66 -2.16
C ALA A 246 -17.83 -12.82 -1.16
N ILE A 247 -17.78 -12.51 0.13
CA ILE A 247 -17.89 -13.50 1.21
C ILE A 247 -19.20 -13.39 1.99
N ARG A 248 -19.84 -12.23 2.00
CA ARG A 248 -21.12 -12.00 2.72
C ARG A 248 -21.92 -10.90 2.04
N ARG A 249 -23.19 -11.20 1.73
CA ARG A 249 -24.14 -10.23 1.12
C ARG A 249 -23.57 -9.50 -0.11
N GLY A 250 -22.79 -10.21 -0.93
CA GLY A 250 -22.16 -9.62 -2.13
C GLY A 250 -20.93 -8.75 -1.86
N LYS A 251 -20.48 -8.60 -0.60
CA LYS A 251 -19.31 -7.78 -0.24
C LYS A 251 -18.05 -8.62 0.01
N PRO A 252 -16.87 -8.16 -0.40
CA PRO A 252 -15.59 -8.76 0.00
C PRO A 252 -15.27 -8.47 1.47
N TYR A 253 -14.27 -9.18 2.01
CA TYR A 253 -13.78 -8.96 3.38
C TYR A 253 -13.33 -7.50 3.61
N SER A 254 -12.59 -6.91 2.66
CA SER A 254 -12.10 -5.53 2.75
C SER A 254 -13.23 -4.52 2.97
N ALA A 255 -14.31 -4.65 2.21
CA ALA A 255 -15.46 -3.76 2.29
C ALA A 255 -16.31 -3.96 3.57
N ILE A 256 -16.27 -5.14 4.20
CA ILE A 256 -16.98 -5.38 5.47
C ILE A 256 -16.13 -4.90 6.65
N ALA A 257 -14.81 -5.14 6.59
CA ALA A 257 -13.86 -4.73 7.62
C ALA A 257 -13.35 -3.29 7.44
N HIS A 258 -13.92 -2.53 6.49
CA HIS A 258 -13.58 -1.15 6.15
C HIS A 258 -12.08 -0.91 5.94
N LEU A 259 -11.41 -1.82 5.22
CA LEU A 259 -9.98 -1.68 4.91
C LEU A 259 -9.77 -0.64 3.80
N ALA A 260 -8.69 0.12 3.89
CA ALA A 260 -8.32 1.13 2.91
C ALA A 260 -7.92 0.50 1.58
N GLU A 261 -8.63 0.88 0.51
CA GLU A 261 -8.41 0.36 -0.84
C GLU A 261 -7.56 1.27 -1.72
N SER A 262 -7.27 2.49 -1.25
CA SER A 262 -6.47 3.47 -1.99
C SER A 262 -5.64 4.36 -1.06
N VAL A 263 -4.68 5.08 -1.64
CA VAL A 263 -3.82 6.04 -0.94
C VAL A 263 -4.56 7.26 -0.39
N HIS A 264 -5.82 7.49 -0.79
CA HIS A 264 -6.63 8.61 -0.31
C HIS A 264 -6.79 8.61 1.21
N ALA A 265 -7.07 7.44 1.80
CA ALA A 265 -7.21 7.29 3.24
C ALA A 265 -5.88 7.59 3.96
N PHE A 266 -4.75 7.16 3.38
CA PHE A 266 -3.42 7.47 3.92
C PHE A 266 -3.16 8.98 3.90
N VAL A 267 -3.37 9.66 2.77
CA VAL A 267 -3.13 11.11 2.65
C VAL A 267 -4.04 11.90 3.60
N ALA A 268 -5.33 11.55 3.65
CA ALA A 268 -6.29 12.20 4.54
C ALA A 268 -5.88 12.09 6.01
N MET A 269 -5.57 10.88 6.46
CA MET A 269 -5.20 10.61 7.84
C MET A 269 -3.82 11.18 8.20
N ALA A 270 -2.85 11.15 7.28
CA ALA A 270 -1.53 11.75 7.50
C ALA A 270 -1.66 13.25 7.75
N ASN A 271 -2.40 13.95 6.88
CA ASN A 271 -2.65 15.38 7.02
C ASN A 271 -3.49 15.69 8.27
N GLY A 272 -4.52 14.88 8.56
CA GLY A 272 -5.36 15.03 9.75
C GLY A 272 -4.58 14.88 11.05
N LEU A 273 -3.70 13.88 11.16
CA LEU A 273 -2.84 13.69 12.34
C LEU A 273 -1.82 14.84 12.48
N ARG A 274 -1.21 15.28 11.37
CA ARG A 274 -0.27 16.41 11.37
C ARG A 274 -0.93 17.72 11.81
N ALA A 275 -2.18 17.95 11.41
CA ALA A 275 -2.96 19.11 11.85
C ALA A 275 -3.24 19.13 13.36
N LEU A 276 -3.08 17.98 14.03
CA LEU A 276 -3.20 17.81 15.49
C LEU A 276 -1.84 17.71 16.19
N ASP A 277 -0.75 18.13 15.53
CA ASP A 277 0.63 18.02 16.02
C ASP A 277 1.01 16.59 16.43
N ILE A 278 0.50 15.59 15.70
CA ILE A 278 0.92 14.19 15.79
C ILE A 278 1.80 13.90 14.58
N SER A 279 2.96 13.28 14.80
CA SER A 279 3.94 13.02 13.75
C SER A 279 3.51 11.88 12.83
N ALA A 280 2.66 12.17 11.84
CA ALA A 280 2.51 11.33 10.66
C ALA A 280 3.47 11.79 9.54
N PRO A 281 3.85 10.89 8.60
CA PRO A 281 4.74 11.26 7.50
C PRO A 281 4.18 12.44 6.69
N GLU A 282 5.02 13.42 6.39
CA GLU A 282 4.69 14.47 5.43
C GLU A 282 4.45 13.88 4.02
N ILE A 283 3.44 14.37 3.32
CA ILE A 283 3.22 14.02 1.90
C ILE A 283 4.01 15.00 1.03
N MET A 284 5.15 14.54 0.51
CA MET A 284 6.09 15.36 -0.27
C MET A 284 5.74 15.39 -1.76
N GLY A 285 5.01 14.38 -2.24
CA GLY A 285 4.50 14.29 -3.60
C GLY A 285 3.51 13.13 -3.74
N ALA A 286 2.57 13.24 -4.66
CA ALA A 286 1.51 12.26 -4.83
C ALA A 286 1.01 12.17 -6.28
N ASP A 287 0.68 10.95 -6.69
CA ASP A 287 -0.20 10.63 -7.81
C ASP A 287 -1.27 9.67 -7.26
N LEU A 288 -2.44 10.23 -6.95
CA LEU A 288 -3.50 9.52 -6.23
C LEU A 288 -4.16 8.42 -7.09
N ASP A 289 -4.23 8.63 -8.40
CA ASP A 289 -4.82 7.69 -9.35
C ASP A 289 -3.93 6.46 -9.53
N ALA A 290 -2.62 6.66 -9.66
CA ALA A 290 -1.65 5.58 -9.73
C ALA A 290 -1.35 4.95 -8.35
N GLY A 291 -1.76 5.59 -7.26
CA GLY A 291 -1.48 5.15 -5.91
C GLY A 291 -0.01 5.26 -5.52
N VAL A 292 0.67 6.32 -5.97
CA VAL A 292 2.09 6.58 -5.72
C VAL A 292 2.23 7.78 -4.81
N LEU A 293 2.90 7.62 -3.67
CA LEU A 293 3.23 8.71 -2.75
C LEU A 293 4.73 8.76 -2.50
N LEU A 294 5.28 9.96 -2.40
CA LEU A 294 6.56 10.22 -1.77
C LEU A 294 6.29 10.86 -0.41
N VAL A 295 6.78 10.24 0.65
CA VAL A 295 6.52 10.66 2.02
C VAL A 295 7.79 10.79 2.85
N GLU A 296 7.71 11.55 3.93
CA GLU A 296 8.79 11.68 4.91
C GLU A 296 9.25 10.32 5.45
N ASP A 297 10.57 10.12 5.55
CA ASP A 297 11.15 8.99 6.27
C ASP A 297 11.29 9.35 7.75
N LEU A 298 10.44 8.75 8.59
CA LEU A 298 10.48 8.96 10.04
C LEU A 298 11.64 8.20 10.73
N GLY A 299 12.39 7.38 10.00
CA GLY A 299 13.49 6.57 10.52
C GLY A 299 13.04 5.26 11.17
N ASP A 300 13.98 4.59 11.84
CA ASP A 300 13.83 3.18 12.25
C ASP A 300 13.80 2.97 13.78
N ALA A 301 13.87 4.05 14.56
CA ALA A 301 13.98 3.97 16.01
C ALA A 301 12.64 3.62 16.67
N GLY A 302 12.25 2.35 16.74
CA GLY A 302 10.95 1.94 17.29
C GLY A 302 10.75 2.15 18.80
N VAL A 303 9.62 1.72 19.36
CA VAL A 303 9.34 1.82 20.81
C VAL A 303 9.73 0.57 21.62
N VAL A 304 10.45 -0.36 21.00
CA VAL A 304 10.91 -1.64 21.56
C VAL A 304 12.41 -1.76 21.34
N ASP A 305 13.11 -2.30 22.33
CA ASP A 305 14.54 -2.62 22.26
C ASP A 305 14.74 -4.11 22.57
N ASP A 306 15.37 -4.85 21.66
CA ASP A 306 15.59 -6.31 21.74
C ASP A 306 14.35 -7.13 22.18
N GLY A 307 13.18 -6.79 21.63
CA GLY A 307 11.92 -7.46 21.98
C GLY A 307 11.39 -7.12 23.37
N VAL A 308 11.88 -6.06 24.01
CA VAL A 308 11.39 -5.53 25.28
C VAL A 308 10.77 -4.14 25.08
N PRO A 309 9.53 -3.88 25.55
CA PRO A 309 8.93 -2.57 25.49
C PRO A 309 9.76 -1.52 26.24
N LEU A 310 10.01 -0.36 25.63
CA LEU A 310 10.66 0.76 26.31
C LEU A 310 9.60 1.57 27.08
N PRO A 311 9.55 1.52 28.43
CA PRO A 311 8.41 2.04 29.19
C PRO A 311 8.13 3.53 28.94
N ALA A 312 9.18 4.36 28.85
CA ALA A 312 9.04 5.79 28.60
C ALA A 312 8.45 6.10 27.22
N ARG A 313 8.74 5.28 26.20
CA ARG A 313 8.19 5.48 24.84
C ARG A 313 6.73 4.99 24.75
N TYR A 314 6.40 3.91 25.45
CA TYR A 314 5.02 3.44 25.59
C TYR A 314 4.14 4.44 26.36
N GLU A 315 4.68 5.03 27.43
CA GLU A 315 3.95 6.07 28.19
C GLU A 315 3.74 7.33 27.33
N ALA A 316 4.74 7.75 26.55
CA ALA A 316 4.56 8.83 25.57
C ALA A 316 3.46 8.51 24.55
N ALA A 317 3.40 7.27 24.05
CA ALA A 317 2.34 6.81 23.14
C ALA A 317 0.95 6.80 23.80
N ALA A 318 0.85 6.37 25.05
CA ALA A 318 -0.39 6.45 25.82
C ALA A 318 -0.88 7.90 25.97
N HIS A 319 0.02 8.86 26.19
CA HIS A 319 -0.34 10.29 26.26
C HIS A 319 -0.80 10.85 24.92
N VAL A 320 -0.19 10.44 23.80
CA VAL A 320 -0.65 10.83 22.45
C VAL A 320 -2.09 10.36 22.20
N LEU A 321 -2.39 9.09 22.51
CA LEU A 321 -3.76 8.57 22.40
C LEU A 321 -4.73 9.31 23.33
N ALA A 322 -4.35 9.56 24.58
CA ALA A 322 -5.20 10.28 25.52
C ALA A 322 -5.56 11.67 25.00
N ARG A 323 -4.59 12.40 24.41
CA ARG A 323 -4.80 13.70 23.78
C ARG A 323 -5.72 13.61 22.56
N LEU A 324 -5.46 12.66 21.66
CA LEU A 324 -6.27 12.45 20.45
C LEU A 324 -7.73 12.15 20.80
N HIS A 325 -7.95 11.26 21.77
CA HIS A 325 -9.29 10.82 22.14
C HIS A 325 -10.03 11.80 23.05
N ALA A 326 -9.39 12.89 23.48
CA ALA A 326 -9.96 13.92 24.35
C ALA A 326 -10.64 15.06 23.57
N ILE A 327 -10.51 15.07 22.23
CA ILE A 327 -11.01 16.14 21.38
C ILE A 327 -12.08 15.63 20.42
N GLU A 328 -12.91 16.54 19.94
CA GLU A 328 -13.86 16.26 18.87
C GLU A 328 -13.13 16.25 17.52
N LEU A 329 -13.22 15.13 16.81
CA LEU A 329 -12.49 14.90 15.57
C LEU A 329 -13.45 14.88 14.38
N PRO A 330 -13.03 15.40 13.21
CA PRO A 330 -13.88 15.39 12.03
C PRO A 330 -14.06 13.96 11.50
N HIS A 331 -15.24 13.70 10.92
CA HIS A 331 -15.56 12.43 10.26
C HIS A 331 -15.15 12.42 8.78
N THR A 332 -14.76 13.57 8.25
CA THR A 332 -14.37 13.75 6.86
C THR A 332 -13.13 14.62 6.80
N LEU A 333 -12.13 14.18 6.05
CA LEU A 333 -10.83 14.82 5.94
C LEU A 333 -10.52 15.12 4.46
N PRO A 334 -9.96 16.30 4.16
CA PRO A 334 -9.57 16.62 2.80
C PRO A 334 -8.37 15.77 2.35
N VAL A 335 -8.40 15.33 1.09
CA VAL A 335 -7.29 14.63 0.42
C VAL A 335 -6.57 15.57 -0.53
N ALA A 336 -7.33 16.21 -1.42
CA ALA A 336 -6.88 17.16 -2.43
C ALA A 336 -8.05 18.08 -2.81
N ASP A 337 -7.82 19.07 -3.67
CA ASP A 337 -8.86 20.01 -4.11
C ASP A 337 -10.09 19.26 -4.68
N GLY A 338 -11.22 19.37 -3.99
CA GLY A 338 -12.47 18.71 -4.38
C GLY A 338 -12.54 17.20 -4.11
N ILE A 339 -11.58 16.64 -3.38
CA ILE A 339 -11.53 15.21 -3.02
C ILE A 339 -11.44 15.08 -1.49
N ASP A 340 -12.47 14.49 -0.90
CA ASP A 340 -12.56 14.23 0.53
C ASP A 340 -12.59 12.73 0.83
N HIS A 341 -12.07 12.36 2.00
CA HIS A 341 -12.16 11.02 2.56
C HIS A 341 -13.11 11.02 3.75
N VAL A 342 -14.19 10.22 3.66
CA VAL A 342 -15.10 9.95 4.77
C VAL A 342 -14.57 8.75 5.55
N ILE A 343 -14.29 8.96 6.84
CA ILE A 343 -13.79 7.90 7.71
C ILE A 343 -14.95 6.92 7.99
N PRO A 344 -14.79 5.62 7.67
CA PRO A 344 -15.85 4.65 7.84
C PRO A 344 -16.12 4.35 9.33
N PRO A 345 -17.36 4.00 9.72
CA PRO A 345 -17.66 3.61 11.09
C PRO A 345 -17.03 2.26 11.43
N TYR A 346 -16.59 2.08 12.69
CA TYR A 346 -16.25 0.76 13.21
C TYR A 346 -17.52 0.05 13.69
N ASP A 347 -18.32 -0.36 12.72
CA ASP A 347 -19.64 -0.93 12.99
C ASP A 347 -19.59 -2.39 13.49
N LEU A 348 -20.77 -2.89 13.85
CA LEU A 348 -20.93 -4.25 14.34
C LEU A 348 -20.57 -5.29 13.27
N ASP A 349 -20.83 -5.04 11.99
CA ASP A 349 -20.50 -5.98 10.91
C ASP A 349 -18.97 -6.14 10.79
N ALA A 350 -18.22 -5.04 10.90
CA ALA A 350 -16.75 -5.01 10.89
C ALA A 350 -16.15 -5.74 12.11
N LEU A 351 -16.63 -5.48 13.32
CA LEU A 351 -16.14 -6.16 14.53
C LEU A 351 -16.47 -7.66 14.52
N MET A 352 -17.65 -8.03 13.99
CA MET A 352 -18.11 -9.42 13.90
C MET A 352 -17.34 -10.24 12.87
N ILE A 353 -17.12 -9.71 11.65
CA ILE A 353 -16.37 -10.44 10.62
C ILE A 353 -14.92 -10.73 11.05
N GLU A 354 -14.37 -9.88 11.91
CA GLU A 354 -13.03 -10.05 12.46
C GLU A 354 -12.94 -11.16 13.50
N VAL A 355 -13.89 -11.26 14.45
CA VAL A 355 -13.87 -12.34 15.45
C VAL A 355 -14.19 -13.70 14.84
N GLU A 356 -14.97 -13.73 13.76
CA GLU A 356 -15.30 -14.95 13.01
C GLU A 356 -14.07 -15.59 12.34
N LEU A 357 -12.97 -14.85 12.18
CA LEU A 357 -11.70 -15.44 11.72
C LEU A 357 -11.20 -16.55 12.65
N LEU A 358 -11.52 -16.50 13.94
CA LEU A 358 -11.27 -17.62 14.85
C LEU A 358 -11.99 -18.89 14.37
N LEU A 359 -13.24 -18.76 13.95
CA LEU A 359 -14.07 -19.88 13.52
C LEU A 359 -13.61 -20.46 12.18
N ASP A 360 -13.14 -19.59 11.29
CA ASP A 360 -12.81 -19.94 9.91
C ASP A 360 -11.36 -20.41 9.75
N TRP A 361 -10.45 -19.97 10.63
CA TRP A 361 -9.01 -20.24 10.49
C TRP A 361 -8.38 -20.90 11.72
N TYR A 362 -8.60 -20.35 12.92
CA TYR A 362 -7.96 -20.88 14.13
C TYR A 362 -8.51 -22.26 14.51
N LEU A 363 -9.83 -22.41 14.51
CA LEU A 363 -10.50 -23.66 14.90
C LEU A 363 -10.15 -24.83 13.98
N PRO A 364 -10.25 -24.73 12.65
CA PRO A 364 -9.86 -25.83 11.76
C PRO A 364 -8.39 -26.25 11.89
N ALA A 365 -7.51 -25.32 12.29
CA ALA A 365 -6.10 -25.61 12.47
C ALA A 365 -5.75 -26.28 13.82
N ASN A 366 -6.53 -26.01 14.88
CA ASN A 366 -6.19 -26.40 16.26
C ASN A 366 -7.24 -27.31 16.94
N SER A 367 -8.40 -27.55 16.34
CA SER A 367 -9.53 -28.26 16.94
C SER A 367 -10.39 -28.97 15.88
N ARG A 368 -11.43 -29.69 16.33
CA ARG A 368 -12.40 -30.36 15.44
C ARG A 368 -13.47 -29.36 14.95
N ALA A 369 -14.11 -29.68 13.83
CA ALA A 369 -15.21 -28.88 13.27
C ALA A 369 -16.34 -28.67 14.30
N LEU A 370 -16.83 -27.44 14.41
CA LEU A 370 -17.93 -27.08 15.31
C LEU A 370 -19.31 -27.35 14.69
N PRO A 371 -20.31 -27.78 15.49
CA PRO A 371 -21.70 -27.78 15.07
C PRO A 371 -22.21 -26.38 14.73
N ALA A 372 -23.21 -26.30 13.84
CA ALA A 372 -23.85 -25.02 13.47
C ALA A 372 -24.44 -24.25 14.66
N LEU A 373 -24.93 -24.98 15.68
CA LEU A 373 -25.43 -24.38 16.92
C LEU A 373 -24.33 -23.61 17.67
N ALA A 374 -23.12 -24.19 17.77
CA ALA A 374 -21.99 -23.54 18.44
C ALA A 374 -21.55 -22.26 17.72
N ARG A 375 -21.55 -22.25 16.38
CA ARG A 375 -21.30 -21.02 15.59
C ARG A 375 -22.36 -19.95 15.84
N SER A 376 -23.62 -20.34 15.96
CA SER A 376 -24.73 -19.42 16.24
C SER A 376 -24.62 -18.83 17.66
N GLN A 377 -24.24 -19.65 18.64
CA GLN A 377 -23.99 -19.21 20.02
C GLN A 377 -22.81 -18.25 20.12
N PHE A 378 -21.70 -18.51 19.40
CA PHE A 378 -20.57 -17.59 19.28
C PHE A 378 -21.02 -16.23 18.77
N THR A 379 -21.78 -16.24 17.67
CA THR A 379 -22.29 -15.04 17.02
C THR A 379 -23.18 -14.24 17.96
N ALA A 380 -24.10 -14.90 18.67
CA ALA A 380 -24.99 -14.26 19.62
C ALA A 380 -24.24 -13.63 20.80
N ALA A 381 -23.28 -14.36 21.39
CA ALA A 381 -22.48 -13.87 22.52
C ALA A 381 -21.66 -12.63 22.16
N TRP A 382 -20.99 -12.63 21.00
CA TRP A 382 -20.24 -11.46 20.53
C TRP A 382 -21.14 -10.27 20.21
N ASN A 383 -22.29 -10.51 19.55
CA ASN A 383 -23.26 -9.45 19.29
C ASN A 383 -23.76 -8.78 20.58
N GLU A 384 -23.96 -9.54 21.65
CA GLU A 384 -24.40 -9.01 22.94
C GLU A 384 -23.37 -8.04 23.52
N VAL A 385 -22.11 -8.45 23.60
CA VAL A 385 -21.06 -7.66 24.29
C VAL A 385 -20.54 -6.49 23.44
N LEU A 386 -20.64 -6.55 22.10
CA LEU A 386 -20.16 -5.49 21.21
C LEU A 386 -21.16 -4.34 21.04
N ARG A 387 -22.46 -4.57 21.27
CA ARG A 387 -23.49 -3.53 21.09
C ARG A 387 -23.24 -2.26 21.91
N PRO A 388 -22.91 -2.32 23.21
CA PRO A 388 -22.59 -1.12 23.99
C PRO A 388 -21.36 -0.38 23.46
N VAL A 389 -20.37 -1.11 22.94
CA VAL A 389 -19.14 -0.51 22.38
C VAL A 389 -19.44 0.30 21.12
N VAL A 390 -20.23 -0.25 20.19
CA VAL A 390 -20.61 0.43 18.93
C VAL A 390 -21.56 1.60 19.18
N ALA A 391 -22.35 1.56 20.27
CA ALA A 391 -23.27 2.62 20.63
C ALA A 391 -22.60 3.83 21.32
N ALA A 392 -21.35 3.70 21.76
CA ALA A 392 -20.61 4.76 22.43
C ALA A 392 -20.20 5.87 21.45
N LYS A 393 -19.86 7.05 22.00
CA LYS A 393 -19.35 8.18 21.21
C LYS A 393 -18.07 7.75 20.47
N PRO A 394 -18.04 7.80 19.12
CA PRO A 394 -16.87 7.39 18.38
C PRO A 394 -15.80 8.49 18.36
N THR A 395 -14.57 8.07 18.13
CA THR A 395 -13.41 8.90 17.81
C THR A 395 -12.60 8.19 16.72
N TRP A 396 -11.46 8.74 16.29
CA TRP A 396 -10.55 8.02 15.43
C TRP A 396 -9.95 6.83 16.18
N ALA A 397 -10.26 5.62 15.72
CA ALA A 397 -9.55 4.41 16.10
C ALA A 397 -8.59 4.05 14.96
N LEU A 398 -7.30 4.25 15.20
CA LEU A 398 -6.20 4.03 14.23
C LEU A 398 -5.99 2.54 13.91
N ARG A 399 -6.50 1.64 14.77
CA ARG A 399 -6.48 0.16 14.70
C ARG A 399 -5.12 -0.47 14.91
N ASP A 400 -4.10 -0.02 14.18
CA ASP A 400 -2.76 -0.61 14.18
C ASP A 400 -1.75 0.24 14.98
N TYR A 401 -2.21 0.83 16.08
CA TYR A 401 -1.40 1.63 17.00
C TYR A 401 -0.61 0.73 17.97
N HIS A 402 0.52 0.20 17.52
CA HIS A 402 1.37 -0.72 18.29
C HIS A 402 2.84 -0.70 17.81
N SER A 403 3.75 -1.46 18.43
CA SER A 403 5.18 -1.17 18.41
C SER A 403 5.91 -1.06 17.06
N PRO A 404 5.63 -1.84 16.00
CA PRO A 404 6.26 -1.68 14.70
C PRO A 404 5.81 -0.41 13.97
N ASN A 405 4.67 0.15 14.36
CA ASN A 405 4.04 1.30 13.72
C ASN A 405 4.27 2.62 14.48
N LEU A 406 5.12 2.57 15.52
CA LEU A 406 5.48 3.70 16.36
C LEU A 406 6.98 3.96 16.28
N ILE A 407 7.35 5.14 15.79
CA ILE A 407 8.74 5.55 15.56
C ILE A 407 9.10 6.68 16.53
N TRP A 408 10.23 6.56 17.20
CA TRP A 408 10.74 7.55 18.13
C TRP A 408 11.58 8.59 17.39
N LEU A 409 11.19 9.85 17.54
CA LEU A 409 11.77 11.02 16.90
C LEU A 409 12.40 11.91 17.97
N PRO A 410 13.64 11.61 18.43
CA PRO A 410 14.22 12.24 19.61
C PRO A 410 14.39 13.76 19.47
N ASP A 411 14.55 14.24 18.25
CA ASP A 411 14.78 15.65 17.93
C ASP A 411 13.49 16.49 17.85
N ARG A 412 12.31 15.85 17.91
CA ARG A 412 11.01 16.54 17.97
C ARG A 412 10.62 16.85 19.42
N ALA A 413 9.66 17.76 19.60
CA ALA A 413 9.17 18.16 20.91
C ALA A 413 7.90 17.39 21.30
N GLU A 414 7.72 17.14 22.60
CA GLU A 414 6.46 16.64 23.18
C GLU A 414 5.86 15.43 22.43
N ALA A 415 4.57 15.50 22.08
CA ALA A 415 3.85 14.47 21.34
C ALA A 415 4.43 14.17 19.95
N GLN A 416 5.12 15.15 19.35
CA GLN A 416 5.74 14.95 18.04
C GLN A 416 6.98 14.03 18.12
N ARG A 417 7.47 13.68 19.32
CA ARG A 417 8.50 12.64 19.49
C ARG A 417 8.04 11.25 19.08
N LEU A 418 6.75 11.06 18.84
CA LEU A 418 6.20 9.79 18.40
C LEU A 418 5.65 9.90 16.99
N GLY A 419 6.44 9.39 16.05
CA GLY A 419 6.02 9.05 14.71
C GLY A 419 4.98 7.93 14.73
N VAL A 420 3.91 8.09 13.95
CA VAL A 420 2.87 7.09 13.77
C VAL A 420 2.79 6.75 12.29
N ILE A 421 2.81 5.46 11.96
CA ILE A 421 2.61 4.95 10.59
C ILE A 421 1.48 3.92 10.57
N ASP A 422 1.11 3.43 9.38
CA ASP A 422 0.11 2.38 9.18
C ASP A 422 -1.31 2.73 9.70
N PHE A 423 -1.68 4.00 9.65
CA PHE A 423 -2.96 4.55 10.14
C PHE A 423 -4.06 4.62 9.08
N GLN A 424 -3.81 4.22 7.83
CA GLN A 424 -4.77 4.38 6.73
C GLN A 424 -6.08 3.60 6.93
N ASP A 425 -6.07 2.56 7.76
CA ASP A 425 -7.26 1.75 8.06
C ASP A 425 -8.09 2.33 9.22
N THR A 426 -7.85 3.61 9.58
CA THR A 426 -8.59 4.34 10.63
C THR A 426 -10.10 4.28 10.40
N VAL A 427 -10.83 4.06 11.50
CA VAL A 427 -12.29 3.99 11.55
C VAL A 427 -12.83 4.88 12.67
N LEU A 428 -14.11 5.26 12.60
CA LEU A 428 -14.81 5.92 13.69
C LEU A 428 -15.28 4.88 14.71
N GLY A 429 -14.52 4.71 15.79
CA GLY A 429 -14.73 3.65 16.78
C GLY A 429 -14.50 4.10 18.22
N HIS A 430 -14.60 3.16 19.16
CA HIS A 430 -14.39 3.44 20.57
C HIS A 430 -12.89 3.66 20.89
N PRO A 431 -12.51 4.67 21.69
CA PRO A 431 -11.10 5.01 21.98
C PRO A 431 -10.28 3.89 22.63
N ALA A 432 -10.96 2.96 23.33
CA ALA A 432 -10.29 1.83 23.96
C ALA A 432 -9.64 0.86 22.95
N TYR A 433 -10.00 0.89 21.65
CA TYR A 433 -9.39 0.01 20.66
C TYR A 433 -7.88 0.25 20.53
N ASP A 434 -7.47 1.52 20.37
CA ASP A 434 -6.04 1.86 20.23
C ASP A 434 -5.29 1.71 21.55
N ALA A 435 -5.95 1.98 22.67
CA ALA A 435 -5.39 1.71 24.00
C ALA A 435 -5.07 0.22 24.16
N VAL A 436 -6.00 -0.68 23.82
CA VAL A 436 -5.76 -2.12 23.80
C VAL A 436 -4.63 -2.48 22.83
N SER A 437 -4.63 -1.92 21.62
CA SER A 437 -3.61 -2.21 20.61
C SER A 437 -2.19 -1.97 21.13
N LEU A 438 -2.00 -0.89 21.90
CA LEU A 438 -0.72 -0.54 22.52
C LEU A 438 -0.44 -1.33 23.81
N PHE A 439 -1.42 -1.40 24.72
CA PHE A 439 -1.20 -1.92 26.07
C PHE A 439 -1.19 -3.45 26.11
N GLN A 440 -1.79 -4.08 25.10
CA GLN A 440 -1.78 -5.52 24.83
C GLN A 440 -1.15 -5.78 23.45
N ASP A 441 0.06 -5.26 23.26
CA ASP A 441 0.78 -5.34 21.99
C ASP A 441 0.92 -6.80 21.52
N ALA A 442 0.49 -7.08 20.30
CA ALA A 442 0.54 -8.43 19.74
C ALA A 442 1.98 -8.84 19.34
N ARG A 443 2.85 -7.88 19.09
CA ARG A 443 4.20 -8.09 18.54
C ARG A 443 5.26 -8.23 19.63
N VAL A 444 5.01 -7.67 20.80
CA VAL A 444 5.88 -7.79 21.98
C VAL A 444 5.07 -8.03 23.25
N THR A 445 5.62 -8.79 24.20
CA THR A 445 4.92 -9.02 25.47
C THR A 445 5.03 -7.79 26.37
N VAL A 446 3.92 -7.08 26.56
CA VAL A 446 3.79 -6.01 27.56
C VAL A 446 3.60 -6.61 28.96
N PRO A 447 4.49 -6.33 29.93
CA PRO A 447 4.31 -6.78 31.32
C PRO A 447 3.04 -6.22 31.96
N ALA A 448 2.39 -7.00 32.82
CA ALA A 448 1.13 -6.60 33.47
C ALA A 448 1.25 -5.31 34.29
N ASP A 449 2.40 -5.06 34.93
CA ASP A 449 2.63 -3.82 35.69
C ASP A 449 2.79 -2.61 34.76
N LEU A 450 3.39 -2.79 33.58
CA LEU A 450 3.49 -1.75 32.56
C LEU A 450 2.10 -1.42 32.00
N GLU A 451 1.30 -2.42 31.62
CA GLU A 451 -0.08 -2.19 31.16
C GLU A 451 -0.92 -1.42 32.18
N LEU A 452 -0.84 -1.78 33.47
CA LEU A 452 -1.54 -1.05 34.53
C LEU A 452 -1.07 0.40 34.66
N LYS A 453 0.24 0.66 34.50
CA LYS A 453 0.79 2.02 34.49
C LYS A 453 0.26 2.81 33.28
N LEU A 454 0.23 2.21 32.10
CA LEU A 454 -0.26 2.85 30.87
C LEU A 454 -1.76 3.16 30.95
N LEU A 455 -2.57 2.21 31.42
CA LEU A 455 -3.99 2.42 31.69
C LEU A 455 -4.21 3.58 32.68
N SER A 456 -3.41 3.62 33.75
CA SER A 456 -3.49 4.68 34.76
C SER A 456 -3.09 6.05 34.20
N ALA A 457 -2.02 6.11 33.40
CA ALA A 457 -1.58 7.35 32.75
C ALA A 457 -2.62 7.87 31.76
N TYR A 458 -3.13 6.99 30.90
CA TYR A 458 -4.17 7.30 29.93
C TYR A 458 -5.46 7.80 30.62
N ALA A 459 -5.94 7.08 31.64
CA ALA A 459 -7.16 7.45 32.37
C ALA A 459 -7.01 8.80 33.07
N ARG A 460 -5.88 9.07 33.72
CA ARG A 460 -5.62 10.37 34.37
C ARG A 460 -5.60 11.52 33.36
N ALA A 461 -4.96 11.32 32.22
CA ALA A 461 -4.92 12.31 31.15
C ALA A 461 -6.33 12.59 30.59
N ARG A 462 -7.14 11.54 30.38
CA ARG A 462 -8.54 11.69 29.93
C ARG A 462 -9.41 12.41 30.97
N GLN A 463 -9.33 12.03 32.24
CA GLN A 463 -10.07 12.70 33.33
C GLN A 463 -9.69 14.17 33.48
N ALA A 464 -8.43 14.53 33.21
CA ALA A 464 -7.97 15.92 33.26
C ALA A 464 -8.50 16.75 32.08
N ALA A 465 -8.72 16.12 30.92
CA ALA A 465 -9.15 16.80 29.70
C ALA A 465 -10.68 16.79 29.49
N GLU A 466 -11.38 15.76 29.97
CA GLU A 466 -12.80 15.53 29.77
C GLU A 466 -13.51 15.27 31.10
N ALA A 467 -14.44 16.15 31.46
CA ALA A 467 -15.15 16.07 32.74
C ALA A 467 -16.13 14.89 32.83
N ASP A 468 -16.60 14.38 31.68
CA ASP A 468 -17.56 13.28 31.54
C ASP A 468 -16.89 11.92 31.27
N PHE A 469 -15.57 11.83 31.41
CA PHE A 469 -14.86 10.56 31.24
C PHE A 469 -15.16 9.58 32.38
N GLU A 470 -15.93 8.54 32.05
CA GLU A 470 -16.31 7.47 32.97
C GLU A 470 -15.33 6.28 32.91
N LEU A 471 -14.38 6.23 33.84
CA LEU A 471 -13.39 5.14 33.94
C LEU A 471 -14.04 3.73 33.98
N PRO A 472 -15.15 3.48 34.71
CA PRO A 472 -15.79 2.16 34.69
C PRO A 472 -16.30 1.77 33.30
N ALA A 473 -16.89 2.70 32.55
CA ALA A 473 -17.38 2.44 31.19
C ALA A 473 -16.21 2.18 30.23
N PHE A 474 -15.13 2.96 30.35
CA PHE A 474 -13.91 2.74 29.57
C PHE A 474 -13.29 1.37 29.87
N ALA A 475 -13.20 0.95 31.13
CA ALA A 475 -12.65 -0.35 31.52
C ALA A 475 -13.47 -1.52 30.96
N GLN A 476 -14.81 -1.40 30.92
CA GLN A 476 -15.68 -2.39 30.27
C GLN A 476 -15.38 -2.51 28.77
N ALA A 477 -15.30 -1.37 28.06
CA ALA A 477 -15.00 -1.36 26.65
C ALA A 477 -13.58 -1.85 26.34
N TYR A 478 -12.60 -1.54 27.20
CA TYR A 478 -11.23 -2.02 27.12
C TYR A 478 -11.17 -3.56 27.18
N ALA A 479 -11.86 -4.17 28.14
CA ALA A 479 -11.91 -5.64 28.22
C ALA A 479 -12.60 -6.26 27.00
N VAL A 480 -13.74 -5.73 26.57
CA VAL A 480 -14.47 -6.24 25.39
C VAL A 480 -13.62 -6.15 24.12
N LEU A 481 -12.97 -5.01 23.88
CA LEU A 481 -12.12 -4.81 22.71
C LEU A 481 -10.79 -5.55 22.80
N GLY A 482 -10.25 -5.76 23.99
CA GLY A 482 -9.13 -6.67 24.27
C GLY A 482 -9.43 -8.08 23.79
N ALA A 483 -10.52 -8.65 24.28
CA ALA A 483 -10.97 -9.98 23.88
C ALA A 483 -11.30 -10.04 22.37
N GLN A 484 -11.95 -9.02 21.80
CA GLN A 484 -12.30 -8.95 20.39
C GLN A 484 -11.04 -8.98 19.52
N ARG A 485 -10.06 -8.12 19.83
CA ARG A 485 -8.81 -8.01 19.10
C ARG A 485 -7.97 -9.28 19.25
N ALA A 486 -7.85 -9.83 20.45
CA ALA A 486 -7.13 -11.08 20.68
C ALA A 486 -7.75 -12.23 19.86
N THR A 487 -9.09 -12.35 19.86
CA THR A 487 -9.83 -13.34 19.07
C THR A 487 -9.60 -13.17 17.57
N LYS A 488 -9.67 -11.94 17.05
CA LYS A 488 -9.33 -11.58 15.67
C LYS A 488 -7.90 -12.04 15.34
N LEU A 489 -6.93 -11.74 16.19
CA LEU A 489 -5.52 -12.04 15.95
C LEU A 489 -5.21 -13.54 15.94
N LEU A 490 -5.84 -14.35 16.82
CA LEU A 490 -5.74 -15.81 16.76
C LEU A 490 -6.12 -16.34 15.37
N GLY A 491 -7.23 -15.83 14.82
CA GLY A 491 -7.69 -16.14 13.47
C GLY A 491 -6.74 -15.63 12.37
N ILE A 492 -6.37 -14.34 12.40
CA ILE A 492 -5.51 -13.72 11.38
C ILE A 492 -4.13 -14.38 11.31
N PHE A 493 -3.46 -14.58 12.44
CA PHE A 493 -2.11 -15.15 12.44
C PHE A 493 -2.10 -16.61 11.99
N THR A 494 -3.15 -17.36 12.31
CA THR A 494 -3.34 -18.71 11.78
C THR A 494 -3.62 -18.68 10.27
N ARG A 495 -4.40 -17.73 9.77
CA ARG A 495 -4.63 -17.54 8.32
C ARG A 495 -3.33 -17.21 7.59
N LEU A 496 -2.52 -16.31 8.14
CA LEU A 496 -1.24 -15.90 7.56
C LEU A 496 -0.28 -17.10 7.42
N ASP A 497 -0.26 -18.00 8.39
CA ASP A 497 0.46 -19.27 8.27
C ASP A 497 -0.14 -20.17 7.17
N ARG A 498 -1.43 -20.52 7.29
CA ARG A 498 -2.06 -21.56 6.46
C ARG A 498 -2.30 -21.17 5.00
N ARG A 499 -2.62 -19.92 4.72
CA ARG A 499 -2.93 -19.42 3.37
C ARG A 499 -1.75 -18.71 2.75
N ASP A 500 -1.05 -17.89 3.55
CA ASP A 500 -0.06 -16.93 3.03
C ASP A 500 1.39 -17.39 3.26
N GLY A 501 1.61 -18.56 3.89
CA GLY A 501 2.93 -19.16 4.08
C GLY A 501 3.82 -18.41 5.07
N LYS A 502 3.24 -17.76 6.09
CA LYS A 502 3.94 -16.89 7.05
C LYS A 502 3.91 -17.46 8.48
N PRO A 503 4.66 -18.55 8.77
CA PRO A 503 4.64 -19.21 10.07
C PRO A 503 5.24 -18.37 11.21
N GLN A 504 6.05 -17.35 10.89
CA GLN A 504 6.70 -16.50 11.88
C GLN A 504 5.72 -15.77 12.82
N TYR A 505 4.45 -15.62 12.42
CA TYR A 505 3.40 -15.03 13.25
C TYR A 505 2.91 -15.93 14.37
N LEU A 506 3.07 -17.25 14.24
CA LEU A 506 2.61 -18.22 15.24
C LEU A 506 3.34 -18.05 16.59
N LYS A 507 4.56 -17.51 16.57
CA LYS A 507 5.33 -17.20 17.80
C LYS A 507 4.61 -16.20 18.72
N HIS A 508 3.64 -15.46 18.19
CA HIS A 508 2.87 -14.47 18.91
C HIS A 508 1.60 -15.04 19.56
N LEU A 509 1.15 -16.26 19.19
CA LEU A 509 -0.09 -16.82 19.72
C LEU A 509 -0.09 -16.96 21.25
N PRO A 510 0.96 -17.47 21.92
CA PRO A 510 0.92 -17.66 23.38
C PRO A 510 0.61 -16.38 24.16
N ARG A 511 1.13 -15.22 23.73
CA ARG A 511 0.81 -13.94 24.39
C ARG A 511 -0.61 -13.48 24.12
N ILE A 512 -1.11 -13.71 22.90
CA ILE A 512 -2.48 -13.35 22.53
C ILE A 512 -3.47 -14.18 23.36
N GLU A 513 -3.18 -15.47 23.57
CA GLU A 513 -3.97 -16.35 24.43
C GLU A 513 -3.96 -15.88 25.89
N ALA A 514 -2.81 -15.43 26.40
CA ALA A 514 -2.71 -14.84 27.74
C ALA A 514 -3.54 -13.55 27.89
N TYR A 515 -3.51 -12.65 26.90
CA TYR A 515 -4.35 -11.45 26.89
C TYR A 515 -5.84 -11.79 26.84
N LEU A 516 -6.23 -12.69 25.94
CA LEU A 516 -7.60 -13.17 25.83
C LEU A 516 -8.12 -13.75 27.16
N ARG A 517 -7.33 -14.60 27.85
CA ARG A 517 -7.70 -15.15 29.16
C ARG A 517 -8.00 -14.06 30.18
N ARG A 518 -7.13 -13.04 30.25
CA ARG A 518 -7.27 -11.95 31.21
C ARG A 518 -8.49 -11.08 30.88
N ASP A 519 -8.73 -10.79 29.61
CA ASP A 519 -9.89 -9.98 29.22
C ASP A 519 -11.21 -10.73 29.46
N LEU A 520 -11.26 -12.03 29.14
CA LEU A 520 -12.41 -12.89 29.40
C LEU A 520 -12.74 -13.05 30.89
N ALA A 521 -11.84 -12.69 31.80
CA ALA A 521 -12.13 -12.65 33.23
C ALA A 521 -13.10 -11.53 33.61
N HIS A 522 -13.27 -10.51 32.76
CA HIS A 522 -14.18 -9.40 33.03
C HIS A 522 -15.66 -9.85 32.95
N PRO A 523 -16.53 -9.48 33.92
CA PRO A 523 -17.92 -9.96 33.98
C PRO A 523 -18.77 -9.68 32.73
N MET A 524 -18.53 -8.56 32.05
CA MET A 524 -19.21 -8.20 30.79
C MET A 524 -19.01 -9.26 29.69
N LEU A 525 -17.90 -10.01 29.74
CA LEU A 525 -17.59 -11.05 28.76
C LEU A 525 -18.13 -12.42 29.15
N ALA A 526 -18.93 -12.56 30.21
CA ALA A 526 -19.51 -13.83 30.65
C ALA A 526 -20.13 -14.70 29.52
N PRO A 527 -20.98 -14.16 28.61
CA PRO A 527 -21.53 -14.98 27.52
C PRO A 527 -20.47 -15.46 26.53
N VAL A 528 -19.45 -14.64 26.26
CA VAL A 528 -18.32 -15.01 25.39
C VAL A 528 -17.46 -16.05 26.10
N LYS A 529 -17.07 -15.81 27.34
CA LYS A 529 -16.25 -16.72 28.17
C LYS A 529 -16.86 -18.12 28.23
N ALA A 530 -18.17 -18.23 28.50
CA ALA A 530 -18.87 -19.51 28.57
C ALA A 530 -18.75 -20.31 27.25
N TRP A 531 -18.75 -19.62 26.11
CA TRP A 531 -18.53 -20.26 24.82
C TRP A 531 -17.11 -20.82 24.68
N TYR A 532 -16.08 -20.05 25.08
CA TYR A 532 -14.69 -20.52 25.06
C TYR A 532 -14.45 -21.67 26.04
N GLU A 533 -15.04 -21.63 27.24
CA GLU A 533 -14.96 -22.74 28.21
C GLU A 533 -15.54 -24.04 27.63
N THR A 534 -16.63 -23.92 26.86
CA THR A 534 -17.30 -25.08 26.26
C THR A 534 -16.55 -25.64 25.06
N HIS A 535 -16.04 -24.78 24.18
CA HIS A 535 -15.56 -25.19 22.84
C HIS A 535 -14.04 -25.12 22.68
N LEU A 536 -13.35 -24.33 23.49
CA LEU A 536 -11.92 -24.10 23.47
C LEU A 536 -11.31 -24.09 24.90
N PRO A 537 -11.61 -25.08 25.77
CA PRO A 537 -11.17 -25.05 27.17
C PRO A 537 -9.65 -24.96 27.34
N ARG A 538 -8.87 -25.44 26.36
CA ARG A 538 -7.39 -25.34 26.37
C ARG A 538 -6.89 -23.90 26.30
N LEU A 539 -7.59 -23.01 25.58
CA LEU A 539 -7.24 -21.59 25.54
C LEU A 539 -7.40 -20.90 26.91
N LEU A 540 -8.20 -21.50 27.80
CA LEU A 540 -8.49 -20.97 29.12
C LEU A 540 -7.77 -21.74 30.24
N ALA A 541 -7.05 -22.80 29.91
CA ALA A 541 -6.24 -23.50 30.89
C ALA A 541 -5.04 -22.62 31.26
N ASP A 542 -4.72 -22.56 32.54
CA ASP A 542 -3.44 -22.00 32.96
C ASP A 542 -2.32 -22.92 32.47
N ASP A 543 -1.33 -22.36 31.77
CA ASP A 543 -0.12 -23.08 31.41
C ASP A 543 0.51 -23.62 32.69
N ALA A 544 0.42 -24.93 32.89
CA ALA A 544 1.16 -25.60 33.95
C ALA A 544 2.63 -25.67 33.52
N GLY A 545 3.38 -24.58 33.80
CA GLY A 545 4.85 -24.56 33.78
C GLY A 545 5.49 -24.13 32.47
#